data_AF-A0A914R3I4-F1
#
_entry.id   AF-A0A914R3I4-F1
#
_cell.length_a   1.000
_cell.length_b   1.000
_cell.length_c   1.000
_cell.angle_alpha   90.00
_cell.angle_beta   90.00
_cell.angle_gamma   90.00
#
_symmetry.space_group_name_H-M   'P 1'
#
loop_
_entity.id
_entity.type
_entity.pdbx_description
1 polymer ?
#
loop_
_entity_poly.entity_id
_entity_poly.type
_entity_poly.pdbx_seq_one_letter_code
_entity_poly.pdbx_strand_id
1 'polypeptide(L)'
;MPLNTSEEKGYLSFDYLPPQFQVVRSIDKKNYAFERLYDLDQHQLGELVKMPKIGKALYKFIRQLPKLELTTLIQPITRSTLRIELTITPDFQWDERVHGGLICYFCVHFNS
;
A
#
# COMPACT_ATOMS: atom_id res chain seq x y z
N MET A 1 5.22 -52.69 -15.38
CA MET A 1 4.44 -51.45 -15.14
C MET A 1 4.11 -51.37 -13.66
N PRO A 2 4.58 -50.31 -12.99
CA PRO A 2 3.71 -49.54 -12.13
C PRO A 2 3.77 -48.04 -12.46
N LEU A 3 2.76 -47.34 -11.96
CA LEU A 3 2.33 -46.01 -12.33
C LEU A 3 3.31 -44.89 -11.96
N ASN A 4 3.38 -43.91 -12.86
CA ASN A 4 3.92 -42.58 -12.60
C ASN A 4 3.10 -41.89 -11.50
N THR A 5 3.77 -41.46 -10.43
CA THR A 5 3.31 -40.32 -9.63
C THR A 5 4.52 -39.49 -9.24
N SER A 6 5.04 -38.72 -10.20
CA SER A 6 5.82 -37.53 -9.90
C SER A 6 4.82 -36.47 -9.45
N GLU A 7 4.62 -36.36 -8.13
CA GLU A 7 4.02 -35.18 -7.53
C GLU A 7 4.89 -33.97 -7.90
N GLU A 8 4.49 -33.27 -8.96
CA GLU A 8 5.00 -31.94 -9.25
C GLU A 8 4.62 -31.05 -8.08
N LYS A 9 5.60 -30.80 -7.19
CA LYS A 9 5.55 -29.67 -6.27
C LYS A 9 5.69 -28.39 -7.08
N GLY A 10 4.60 -27.99 -7.75
CA GLY A 10 4.41 -26.70 -8.40
C GLY A 10 4.29 -25.57 -7.37
N TYR A 11 5.30 -25.41 -6.51
CA TYR A 11 5.48 -24.15 -5.81
C TYR A 11 6.39 -23.30 -6.68
N LEU A 12 5.75 -22.34 -7.35
CA LEU A 12 6.34 -21.24 -8.11
C LEU A 12 7.76 -20.91 -7.61
N SER A 13 8.78 -21.37 -8.34
CA SER A 13 10.17 -20.96 -8.12
C SER A 13 10.26 -19.47 -8.35
N PHE A 14 10.09 -18.70 -7.29
CA PHE A 14 10.30 -17.25 -7.21
C PHE A 14 11.78 -16.85 -7.37
N ASP A 15 12.61 -17.76 -7.88
CA ASP A 15 14.06 -17.59 -8.07
C ASP A 15 14.37 -16.61 -9.21
N TYR A 16 13.40 -16.39 -10.12
CA TYR A 16 13.44 -15.35 -11.14
C TYR A 16 12.36 -14.32 -10.91
N LEU A 17 12.59 -13.45 -9.92
CA LEU A 17 11.69 -12.34 -9.64
C LEU A 17 12.28 -11.04 -10.16
N PRO A 18 11.49 -10.23 -10.88
CA PRO A 18 11.98 -8.99 -11.44
C PRO A 18 12.50 -8.07 -10.32
N PRO A 19 13.45 -7.16 -10.62
CA PRO A 19 14.13 -6.34 -9.62
C PRO A 19 13.18 -5.62 -8.64
N GLN A 20 11.99 -5.21 -9.12
CA GLN A 20 10.95 -4.61 -8.27
C GLN A 20 10.46 -5.49 -7.12
N PHE A 21 10.47 -6.82 -7.25
CA PHE A 21 10.06 -7.71 -6.18
C PHE A 21 11.15 -7.89 -5.11
N GLN A 22 12.43 -7.71 -5.48
CA GLN A 22 13.52 -7.70 -4.49
C GLN A 22 13.38 -6.53 -3.51
N VAL A 23 12.84 -5.40 -3.96
CA VAL A 23 12.49 -4.26 -3.12
C VAL A 23 11.41 -4.63 -2.11
N VAL A 24 10.29 -5.21 -2.57
CA VAL A 24 9.19 -5.65 -1.70
C VAL A 24 9.68 -6.66 -0.66
N ARG A 25 10.42 -7.69 -1.09
CA ARG A 25 11.03 -8.67 -0.17
C ARG A 25 11.98 -8.05 0.84
N SER A 26 12.72 -7.02 0.45
CA SER A 26 13.66 -6.34 1.36
C SER A 26 12.94 -5.57 2.46
N ILE A 27 11.79 -4.97 2.13
CA ILE A 27 10.92 -4.28 3.09
C ILE A 27 10.23 -5.30 4.00
N ASP A 28 9.65 -6.37 3.44
CA ASP A 28 8.98 -7.43 4.21
C ASP A 28 9.92 -8.14 5.18
N LYS A 29 11.14 -8.48 4.73
CA LYS A 29 12.15 -9.12 5.59
C LYS A 29 12.55 -8.26 6.79
N LYS A 30 12.46 -6.93 6.66
CA LYS A 30 12.78 -5.99 7.74
C LYS A 30 11.57 -5.74 8.65
N ASN A 31 10.41 -6.32 8.35
CA ASN A 31 9.15 -6.14 9.06
C ASN A 31 8.84 -4.65 9.31
N TYR A 32 9.11 -3.83 8.29
CA TYR A 32 8.98 -2.39 8.40
C TYR A 32 7.50 -1.99 8.22
N ALA A 33 6.95 -1.25 9.17
CA ALA A 33 5.59 -0.75 9.05
C ALA A 33 5.47 0.15 7.81
N PHE A 34 4.45 -0.10 6.99
CA PHE A 34 4.24 0.62 5.74
C PHE A 34 4.11 2.13 5.94
N GLU A 35 3.40 2.55 6.99
CA GLU A 35 3.22 3.96 7.35
C GLU A 35 4.54 4.70 7.56
N ARG A 36 5.56 4.02 8.11
CA ARG A 36 6.87 4.65 8.34
C ARG A 36 7.61 4.92 7.04
N LEU A 37 7.26 4.27 5.93
CA LEU A 37 7.89 4.53 4.63
C LEU A 37 7.60 5.96 4.13
N TYR A 38 6.51 6.58 4.58
CA TYR A 38 6.17 7.96 4.24
C TYR A 38 7.11 8.98 4.91
N ASP A 39 7.59 8.67 6.12
CA ASP A 39 8.49 9.52 6.91
C ASP A 39 9.94 9.46 6.40
N LEU A 40 10.28 8.47 5.57
CA LEU A 40 11.64 8.27 5.09
C LEU A 40 11.98 9.15 3.89
N ASP A 41 13.22 9.65 3.92
CA ASP A 41 13.82 10.36 2.80
C ASP A 41 14.29 9.40 1.70
N GLN A 42 14.45 9.93 0.48
CA GLN A 42 14.94 9.17 -0.68
C GLN A 42 16.24 8.39 -0.42
N HIS A 43 17.15 8.94 0.40
CA HIS A 43 18.40 8.29 0.78
C HIS A 43 18.14 7.12 1.73
N GLN A 44 17.33 7.34 2.76
CA GLN A 44 16.98 6.31 3.74
C GLN A 44 16.22 5.15 3.10
N LEU A 45 15.34 5.45 2.14
CA LEU A 45 14.64 4.44 1.34
C LEU A 45 15.61 3.61 0.49
N GLY A 46 16.60 4.25 -0.14
CA GLY A 46 17.64 3.57 -0.90
C GLY A 46 18.50 2.62 -0.04
N GLU A 47 18.88 3.07 1.15
CA GLU A 47 19.60 2.27 2.15
C GLU A 47 18.73 1.12 2.69
N LEU A 48 17.43 1.37 2.88
CA LEU A 48 16.48 0.36 3.33
C LEU A 48 16.44 -0.84 2.38
N VAL A 49 16.53 -0.62 1.07
CA VAL A 49 16.50 -1.69 0.07
C VAL A 49 17.90 -2.12 -0.40
N LYS A 50 18.97 -1.54 0.17
CA LYS A 50 20.37 -1.74 -0.27
C LYS A 50 20.61 -1.40 -1.75
N MET A 51 19.79 -0.51 -2.31
CA MET A 51 19.84 -0.09 -3.70
C MET A 51 19.66 1.44 -3.78
N PRO A 52 20.72 2.23 -3.55
CA PRO A 52 20.61 3.69 -3.49
C PRO A 52 20.07 4.32 -4.78
N LYS A 53 20.32 3.68 -5.94
CA LYS A 53 19.82 4.14 -7.25
C LYS A 53 18.29 4.16 -7.36
N ILE A 54 17.58 3.29 -6.63
CA ILE A 54 16.11 3.21 -6.71
C ILE A 54 15.41 4.08 -5.65
N GLY A 55 16.15 4.62 -4.67
CA GLY A 55 15.58 5.40 -3.57
C GLY A 55 14.71 6.58 -4.02
N LYS A 56 15.14 7.32 -5.06
CA LYS A 56 14.37 8.43 -5.64
C LYS A 56 13.05 7.96 -6.28
N ALA A 57 13.09 6.84 -7.01
CA ALA A 57 11.89 6.27 -7.62
C ALA A 57 10.93 5.75 -6.53
N LEU A 58 11.45 5.06 -5.53
CA LEU A 58 10.68 4.54 -4.40
C LEU A 58 10.02 5.66 -3.60
N TYR A 59 10.74 6.75 -3.33
CA TYR A 59 10.21 7.95 -2.67
C TYR A 59 9.02 8.55 -3.43
N LYS A 60 9.12 8.63 -4.76
CA LYS A 60 8.03 9.08 -5.64
C LYS A 60 6.85 8.12 -5.56
N PHE A 61 7.08 6.82 -5.72
CA PHE A 61 6.02 5.81 -5.72
C PHE A 61 5.26 5.77 -4.39
N ILE A 62 5.95 5.82 -3.26
CA ILE A 62 5.30 5.81 -1.94
C ILE A 62 4.33 6.99 -1.80
N ARG A 63 4.72 8.19 -2.24
CA ARG A 63 3.86 9.38 -2.18
C ARG A 63 2.73 9.40 -3.20
N GLN A 64 2.83 8.56 -4.23
CA GLN A 64 1.77 8.38 -5.21
C GLN A 64 0.73 7.36 -4.74
N LEU A 65 1.02 6.57 -3.71
CA LEU A 65 0.06 5.58 -3.26
C LEU A 65 -1.22 6.27 -2.77
N PRO A 66 -2.40 5.81 -3.21
CA PRO A 66 -3.65 6.48 -2.86
C PRO A 66 -3.90 6.39 -1.34
N LYS A 67 -3.70 7.51 -0.64
CA LYS A 67 -3.91 7.65 0.80
C LYS A 67 -4.96 8.73 1.05
N LEU A 68 -5.89 8.47 1.96
CA LEU A 68 -6.94 9.40 2.36
C LEU A 68 -6.80 9.70 3.84
N GLU A 69 -6.88 10.98 4.18
CA GLU A 69 -7.09 11.42 5.55
C GLU A 69 -8.60 11.62 5.77
N LEU A 70 -9.12 11.03 6.85
CA LEU A 70 -10.53 11.09 7.21
C LEU A 70 -10.66 11.82 8.54
N THR A 71 -11.44 12.90 8.57
CA THR A 71 -11.83 13.57 9.81
C THR A 71 -13.33 13.44 9.97
N THR A 72 -13.76 13.02 11.15
CA THR A 72 -15.18 12.84 11.47
C THR A 72 -15.58 13.72 12.64
N LEU A 73 -16.74 14.37 12.51
CA LEU A 73 -17.43 15.03 13.59
C LEU A 73 -18.77 14.33 13.81
N ILE A 74 -18.99 13.85 15.03
CA ILE A 74 -20.19 13.11 15.41
C ILE A 74 -21.02 13.97 16.38
N GLN A 75 -22.28 14.21 16.02
CA GLN A 75 -23.21 15.02 16.81
C GLN A 75 -24.47 14.20 17.12
N PRO A 76 -24.79 13.96 18.40
CA PRO A 76 -26.07 13.36 18.76
C PRO A 76 -27.23 14.28 18.42
N ILE A 77 -28.22 13.79 17.67
CA ILE A 77 -29.44 14.54 17.34
C ILE A 77 -30.60 14.06 18.22
N THR A 78 -30.73 12.74 18.37
CA THR A 78 -31.72 12.10 19.24
C THR A 78 -31.09 10.92 19.97
N ARG A 79 -31.85 10.25 20.86
CA ARG A 79 -31.40 9.02 21.55
C ARG A 79 -31.02 7.87 20.59
N SER A 80 -31.49 7.90 19.35
CA SER A 80 -31.28 6.84 18.35
C SER A 80 -30.75 7.37 17.01
N THR A 81 -30.29 8.62 16.94
CA THR A 81 -29.82 9.22 15.68
C THR A 81 -28.62 10.11 15.93
N LEU A 82 -27.54 9.81 15.20
CA LEU A 82 -26.32 10.59 15.16
C LEU A 82 -26.19 11.26 13.79
N ARG A 83 -25.75 12.51 13.78
CA ARG A 83 -25.27 13.20 12.59
C ARG A 83 -23.76 13.00 12.51
N ILE A 84 -23.30 12.50 11.37
CA ILE A 84 -21.87 12.30 11.08
C ILE A 84 -21.52 13.28 9.97
N GLU A 85 -20.60 14.20 10.26
CA GLU A 85 -19.94 15.02 9.25
C GLU A 85 -18.58 14.38 8.96
N LEU A 86 -18.42 13.84 7.76
CA LEU A 86 -17.19 13.20 7.30
C LEU A 86 -16.48 14.13 6.30
N THR A 87 -15.27 14.54 6.65
CA THR A 87 -14.36 15.28 5.76
C THR A 87 -13.31 14.30 5.24
N ILE A 88 -13.21 14.18 3.92
CA ILE A 88 -12.27 13.30 3.23
C ILE A 88 -11.25 14.18 2.50
N THR A 89 -9.98 14.04 2.83
CA THR A 89 -8.89 14.78 2.20
C THR A 89 -7.94 13.81 1.50
N PRO A 90 -7.64 13.99 0.20
CA PRO A 90 -6.61 13.18 -0.45
C PRO A 90 -5.22 13.57 0.08
N ASP A 91 -4.46 12.59 0.56
CA ASP A 91 -3.09 12.74 1.09
C ASP A 91 -2.08 11.97 0.23
N PHE A 92 -2.10 12.23 -1.09
CA PHE A 92 -1.16 11.63 -2.02
C PHE A 92 -0.95 12.50 -3.27
N GLN A 93 0.14 12.24 -3.98
CA GLN A 93 0.48 12.90 -5.23
C GLN A 93 -0.22 12.22 -6.40
N TRP A 94 -1.17 12.92 -7.00
CA TRP A 94 -1.80 12.44 -8.22
C TRP A 94 -0.81 12.44 -9.41
N ASP A 95 -0.86 11.37 -10.20
CA ASP A 95 -0.12 11.22 -11.45
C ASP A 95 -1.02 10.47 -12.44
N GLU A 96 -1.46 11.15 -13.49
CA GLU A 96 -2.41 10.62 -14.48
C GLU A 96 -1.92 9.32 -15.13
N ARG A 97 -0.61 9.12 -15.25
CA ARG A 97 -0.03 7.90 -15.84
C ARG A 97 -0.21 6.68 -14.96
N VAL A 98 -0.34 6.89 -13.64
CA VAL A 98 -0.47 5.83 -12.64
C VAL A 98 -1.92 5.66 -12.22
N HIS A 99 -2.65 6.75 -12.04
CA HIS A 99 -4.01 6.76 -11.48
C HIS A 99 -5.11 6.83 -12.53
N GLY A 100 -4.78 7.15 -13.78
CA GLY A 100 -5.75 7.33 -14.84
C GLY A 100 -6.60 8.58 -14.64
N GLY A 101 -7.89 8.48 -14.96
CA GLY A 101 -8.83 9.61 -14.87
C GLY A 101 -9.60 9.70 -13.55
N LEU A 102 -9.68 8.61 -12.76
CA LEU A 102 -10.43 8.56 -11.51
C LEU A 102 -10.01 7.37 -10.65
N ILE A 103 -10.13 7.54 -9.33
CA ILE A 103 -10.02 6.46 -8.33
C ILE A 103 -11.33 6.43 -7.55
N CYS A 104 -11.85 5.22 -7.34
CA CYS A 104 -13.07 5.02 -6.57
C CYS A 104 -12.75 4.45 -5.18
N TYR A 105 -13.46 4.95 -4.17
CA TYR A 105 -13.38 4.47 -2.80
C TYR A 105 -14.78 4.09 -2.31
N PHE A 106 -14.86 3.06 -1.46
CA PHE A 106 -16.11 2.66 -0.79
C PHE A 106 -16.10 3.17 0.65
N CYS A 107 -17.11 3.96 1.02
CA CYS A 107 -17.35 4.35 2.41
C CYS A 107 -18.46 3.47 2.98
N VAL A 108 -18.15 2.73 4.05
CA VAL A 108 -19.09 1.85 4.74
C VAL A 108 -19.22 2.31 6.18
N HIS A 109 -20.45 2.55 6.63
CA HIS A 109 -20.77 2.86 8.03
C HIS A 109 -21.69 1.78 8.60
N PHE A 110 -21.36 1.28 9.78
CA PHE A 110 -22.19 0.33 10.53
C PHE A 110 -22.87 1.06 11.69
N ASN A 111 -24.20 0.99 11.77
CA ASN A 111 -24.94 1.35 12.98
C ASN A 111 -24.97 0.11 13.89
N SER A 112 -24.48 0.28 15.12
CA SER A 112 -24.59 -0.73 16.19
C SER A 112 -25.92 -0.63 16.92
#